data_AF-A0A642UJL5-F1
#
_entry.id   AF-A0A642UJL5-F1
#
_cell.length_a   1.000
_cell.length_b   1.000
_cell.length_c   1.000
_cell.angle_alpha   90.00
_cell.angle_beta   90.00
_cell.angle_gamma   90.00
#
_symmetry.space_group_name_H-M   'P 1'
#
loop_
_entity.id
_entity.type
_entity.pdbx_description
1 polymer ?
#
loop_
_entity_poly.entity_id
_entity_poly.type
_entity_poly.pdbx_seq_one_letter_code
_entity_poly.pdbx_strand_id
1 'polypeptide(L)'
;MSRPYSLTDDIRKQERQRQSKIQQRQKRQLQNERALKADPVKLYHQIQRWQTTPPVSDKDKARYTQVKETWDYIIKHGLHKEKMAPLVRNLEKSTTLRGNKSIYYNPELNPLGKVPSYYPNIATNDKFKRNPPSRDPLIDQLKIEPPLDPQPKYYSKVYNVDTGVKSLAGEEEIKVTKRRKLIN
;
A
#
# COMPACT_ATOMS: atom_id res chain seq x y z
N MET A 1 -49.95 -10.52 39.01
CA MET A 1 -50.91 -10.29 37.91
C MET A 1 -50.25 -10.68 36.59
N SER A 2 -50.75 -11.73 35.93
CA SER A 2 -50.24 -12.17 34.61
C SER A 2 -50.75 -11.24 33.52
N ARG A 3 -49.89 -10.80 32.59
CA ARG A 3 -50.32 -9.98 31.45
C ARG A 3 -51.14 -10.86 30.48
N PRO A 4 -52.26 -10.36 29.94
CA PRO A 4 -53.04 -11.09 28.96
C PRO A 4 -52.20 -11.32 27.69
N TYR A 5 -52.31 -12.52 27.13
CA TYR A 5 -51.65 -12.90 25.89
C TYR A 5 -52.13 -12.04 24.72
N SER A 6 -51.21 -11.50 23.92
CA SER A 6 -51.50 -10.60 22.80
C SER A 6 -50.88 -11.13 21.50
N LEU A 7 -51.74 -11.51 20.54
CA LEU A 7 -51.33 -12.03 19.24
C LEU A 7 -50.40 -11.06 18.48
N THR A 8 -50.60 -9.75 18.64
CA THR A 8 -49.78 -8.73 17.99
C THR A 8 -48.35 -8.70 18.53
N ASP A 9 -48.17 -9.00 19.83
CA ASP A 9 -46.83 -9.02 20.43
C ASP A 9 -46.04 -10.26 19.98
N ASP A 10 -46.72 -11.38 19.77
CA ASP A 10 -46.12 -12.59 19.20
C ASP A 10 -45.69 -12.40 17.74
N ILE A 11 -46.52 -11.77 16.91
CA ILE A 11 -46.15 -11.43 15.53
C ILE A 11 -44.94 -10.50 15.51
N ARG A 12 -44.91 -9.46 16.34
CA ARG A 12 -43.75 -8.55 16.48
C ARG A 12 -42.50 -9.28 16.94
N LYS A 13 -42.63 -10.23 17.87
CA LYS A 13 -41.51 -11.04 18.37
C LYS A 13 -40.95 -11.94 17.27
N GLN A 14 -41.81 -12.61 16.50
CA GLN A 14 -41.38 -13.43 15.37
C GLN A 14 -40.69 -12.60 14.29
N GLU A 15 -41.23 -11.43 13.98
CA GLU A 15 -40.64 -10.52 12.99
C GLU A 15 -39.26 -10.03 13.43
N ARG A 16 -39.10 -9.60 14.69
CA ARG A 16 -37.79 -9.22 15.25
C ARG A 16 -36.78 -10.37 15.16
N GLN A 17 -37.21 -11.60 15.43
CA GLN A 17 -36.34 -12.78 15.30
C GLN A 17 -35.93 -13.03 13.84
N ARG A 18 -36.85 -12.90 12.88
CA ARG A 18 -36.56 -13.03 11.45
C ARG A 18 -35.56 -11.97 11.01
N GLN A 19 -35.79 -10.71 11.38
CA GLN A 19 -34.89 -9.59 11.09
C GLN A 19 -33.49 -9.81 11.67
N SER A 20 -33.40 -10.25 12.94
CA SER A 20 -32.11 -10.56 13.57
C SER A 20 -31.36 -11.66 12.83
N LYS A 21 -32.04 -12.74 12.42
CA LYS A 21 -31.42 -13.82 11.61
C LYS A 21 -30.90 -13.31 10.27
N ILE A 22 -31.66 -12.46 9.59
CA ILE A 22 -31.25 -11.85 8.31
C ILE A 22 -30.00 -11.00 8.51
N GLN A 23 -29.99 -10.12 9.52
CA GLN A 23 -28.84 -9.26 9.83
C GLN A 23 -27.60 -10.08 10.17
N GLN A 24 -27.74 -11.15 10.96
CA GLN A 24 -26.63 -12.06 11.26
C GLN A 24 -26.08 -12.73 10.00
N ARG A 25 -26.95 -13.19 9.11
CA ARG A 25 -26.55 -13.80 7.83
C ARG A 25 -25.80 -12.80 6.95
N GLN A 26 -26.32 -11.59 6.80
CA GLN A 26 -25.68 -10.51 6.06
C GLN A 26 -24.32 -10.14 6.64
N LYS A 27 -24.21 -10.03 7.98
CA LYS A 27 -22.94 -9.76 8.66
C LYS A 27 -21.89 -10.84 8.37
N ARG A 28 -22.28 -12.12 8.43
CA ARG A 28 -21.39 -13.25 8.11
C ARG A 28 -20.97 -13.24 6.64
N GLN A 29 -21.91 -12.95 5.73
CA GLN A 29 -21.62 -12.87 4.30
C GLN A 29 -20.63 -11.73 4.01
N LEU A 30 -20.85 -10.54 4.58
CA LEU A 30 -19.94 -9.41 4.44
C LEU A 30 -18.53 -9.73 4.96
N GLN A 31 -18.44 -10.42 6.09
CA GLN A 31 -17.15 -10.86 6.65
C GLN A 31 -16.43 -11.84 5.71
N ASN A 32 -17.16 -12.80 5.15
CA ASN A 32 -16.63 -13.73 4.14
C ASN A 32 -16.14 -13.00 2.89
N GLU A 33 -16.94 -12.08 2.35
CA GLU A 33 -16.56 -11.31 1.16
C GLU A 33 -15.31 -10.47 1.41
N ARG A 34 -15.20 -9.84 2.59
CA ARG A 34 -14.00 -9.09 2.99
C ARG A 34 -12.78 -10.00 3.06
N ALA A 35 -12.91 -11.17 3.71
CA ALA A 35 -11.81 -12.13 3.83
C ALA A 35 -11.38 -12.69 2.47
N LEU A 36 -12.32 -12.97 1.56
CA LEU A 36 -12.04 -13.45 0.21
C LEU A 36 -11.38 -12.39 -0.68
N LYS A 37 -11.81 -11.13 -0.57
CA LYS A 37 -11.23 -10.01 -1.35
C LYS A 37 -9.88 -9.55 -0.81
N ALA A 38 -9.63 -9.73 0.49
CA ALA A 38 -8.40 -9.29 1.10
C ALA A 38 -7.18 -10.10 0.63
N ASP A 39 -6.05 -9.42 0.50
CA ASP A 39 -4.77 -10.06 0.22
C ASP A 39 -4.08 -10.43 1.54
N PRO A 40 -3.92 -11.73 1.86
CA PRO A 40 -3.33 -12.16 3.12
C PRO A 40 -1.90 -11.64 3.30
N VAL A 41 -1.11 -11.53 2.23
CA VAL A 41 0.29 -11.08 2.32
C VAL A 41 0.36 -9.63 2.80
N LYS A 42 -0.52 -8.78 2.24
CA LYS A 42 -0.60 -7.38 2.66
C LYS A 42 -1.09 -7.24 4.09
N LEU A 43 -2.10 -8.02 4.50
CA LEU A 43 -2.58 -8.02 5.88
C LEU A 43 -1.47 -8.38 6.87
N TYR A 44 -0.71 -9.44 6.58
CA TYR A 44 0.41 -9.88 7.41
C TYR A 44 1.44 -8.78 7.61
N HIS A 45 1.94 -8.18 6.52
CA HIS A 45 2.92 -7.11 6.62
C HIS A 45 2.36 -5.86 7.29
N GLN A 46 1.08 -5.55 7.11
CA GLN A 46 0.44 -4.43 7.76
C GLN A 46 0.36 -4.64 9.29
N ILE A 47 0.00 -5.85 9.73
CA ILE A 47 0.02 -6.24 11.14
C ILE A 47 1.44 -6.16 11.70
N GLN A 48 2.43 -6.71 10.99
CA GLN A 48 3.83 -6.69 11.41
C GLN A 48 4.34 -5.25 11.58
N ARG A 49 4.01 -4.36 10.63
CA ARG A 49 4.35 -2.92 10.74
C ARG A 49 3.73 -2.30 11.97
N TRP A 50 2.45 -2.56 12.26
CA TRP A 50 1.79 -2.02 13.45
C TRP A 50 2.29 -2.62 14.77
N GLN A 51 2.90 -3.80 14.75
CA GLN A 51 3.61 -4.33 15.92
C GLN A 51 4.91 -3.55 16.18
N THR A 52 5.64 -3.16 15.13
CA THR A 52 6.87 -2.36 15.26
C THR A 52 6.60 -0.89 15.55
N THR A 53 5.55 -0.33 14.96
CA THR A 53 5.13 1.07 15.14
C THR A 53 3.65 1.08 15.53
N PRO A 54 3.33 1.13 16.83
CA PRO A 54 1.96 1.04 17.30
C PRO A 54 1.10 2.21 16.78
N PRO A 55 -0.20 1.98 16.55
CA PRO A 55 -1.10 3.01 16.06
C PRO A 55 -1.26 4.15 17.07
N VAL A 56 -1.01 5.38 16.62
CA VAL A 56 -1.04 6.59 17.46
C VAL A 56 -2.47 7.13 17.59
N SER A 57 -3.27 7.07 16.52
CA SER A 57 -4.65 7.56 16.49
C SER A 57 -5.68 6.47 16.81
N ASP A 58 -6.82 6.84 17.40
CA ASP A 58 -7.93 5.92 17.63
C ASP A 58 -8.52 5.36 16.34
N LYS A 59 -8.47 6.14 15.24
CA LYS A 59 -8.83 5.64 13.90
C LYS A 59 -7.91 4.52 13.45
N ASP A 60 -6.61 4.64 13.73
CA ASP A 60 -5.62 3.62 13.38
C ASP A 60 -5.76 2.38 14.26
N LYS A 61 -6.11 2.55 15.54
CA LYS A 61 -6.43 1.42 16.44
C LYS A 61 -7.64 0.64 15.91
N ALA A 62 -8.71 1.33 15.52
CA ALA A 62 -9.90 0.70 14.93
C ALA A 62 -9.58 -0.01 13.60
N ARG A 63 -8.69 0.55 12.79
CA ARG A 63 -8.24 -0.08 11.54
C ARG A 63 -7.39 -1.32 11.83
N TYR A 64 -6.50 -1.25 12.82
CA TYR A 64 -5.68 -2.38 13.24
C TYR A 64 -6.54 -3.55 13.72
N THR A 65 -7.54 -3.30 14.57
CA THR A 65 -8.45 -4.35 15.05
C THR A 65 -9.21 -4.99 13.89
N GLN A 66 -9.74 -4.20 12.94
CA GLN A 66 -10.41 -4.75 11.76
C GLN A 66 -9.50 -5.62 10.89
N VAL A 67 -8.26 -5.18 10.65
CA VAL A 67 -7.26 -5.93 9.87
C VAL A 67 -6.91 -7.23 10.60
N LYS A 68 -6.71 -7.18 11.92
CA LYS A 68 -6.40 -8.34 12.75
C LYS A 68 -7.56 -9.34 12.78
N GLU A 69 -8.80 -8.88 12.99
CA GLU A 69 -10.00 -9.72 12.94
C GLU A 69 -10.16 -10.41 11.58
N THR A 70 -9.88 -9.70 10.49
CA THR A 70 -9.94 -10.26 9.13
C THR A 70 -8.86 -11.33 8.93
N TRP A 71 -7.65 -11.07 9.41
CA TRP A 71 -6.54 -12.02 9.38
C TRP A 71 -6.84 -13.30 10.17
N ASP A 72 -7.32 -13.15 11.41
CA ASP A 72 -7.70 -14.27 12.27
C ASP A 72 -8.83 -15.10 11.65
N TYR A 73 -9.78 -14.44 10.97
CA TYR A 73 -10.85 -15.11 10.23
C TYR A 73 -10.32 -15.94 9.06
N ILE A 74 -9.39 -15.39 8.28
CA ILE A 74 -8.74 -16.09 7.16
C ILE A 74 -8.03 -17.36 7.65
N ILE A 75 -7.29 -17.26 8.75
CA ILE A 75 -6.60 -18.42 9.35
C ILE A 75 -7.60 -19.47 9.82
N LYS A 76 -8.60 -19.06 10.61
CA LYS A 76 -9.59 -19.97 11.21
C LYS A 76 -10.38 -20.76 10.17
N HIS A 77 -10.72 -20.11 9.06
CA HIS A 77 -11.49 -20.73 7.97
C HIS A 77 -10.62 -21.32 6.86
N GLY A 78 -9.29 -21.25 6.99
CA GLY A 78 -8.36 -21.79 6.00
C GLY A 78 -8.53 -21.18 4.61
N LEU A 79 -8.80 -19.86 4.54
CA LEU A 79 -8.93 -19.13 3.29
C LEU A 79 -7.54 -18.81 2.71
N HIS A 80 -7.42 -18.71 1.39
CA HIS A 80 -6.17 -18.34 0.68
C HIS A 80 -4.95 -19.24 0.96
N LYS A 81 -5.14 -20.55 1.16
CA LYS A 81 -4.05 -21.51 1.46
C LYS A 81 -2.86 -21.42 0.50
N GLU A 82 -3.16 -21.26 -0.80
CA GLU A 82 -2.14 -21.14 -1.85
C GLU A 82 -1.23 -19.93 -1.67
N LYS A 83 -1.76 -18.80 -1.20
CA LYS A 83 -0.99 -17.57 -0.96
C LYS A 83 -0.27 -17.58 0.39
N MET A 84 -0.81 -18.29 1.37
CA MET A 84 -0.20 -18.45 2.70
C MET A 84 1.00 -19.40 2.67
N ALA A 85 0.95 -20.48 1.88
CA ALA A 85 2.03 -21.46 1.78
C ALA A 85 3.42 -20.85 1.41
N PRO A 86 3.55 -19.99 0.39
CA PRO A 86 4.82 -19.34 0.09
C PRO A 86 5.23 -18.34 1.17
N LEU A 87 4.27 -17.68 1.83
CA LEU A 87 4.53 -16.76 2.95
C LEU A 87 5.24 -17.50 4.10
N VAL A 88 4.72 -18.65 4.51
CA VAL A 88 5.31 -19.50 5.57
C VAL A 88 6.69 -20.00 5.16
N ARG A 89 6.83 -20.51 3.92
CA ARG A 89 8.13 -20.95 3.39
C ARG A 89 9.16 -19.81 3.34
N ASN A 90 8.74 -18.59 3.00
CA ASN A 90 9.63 -17.44 2.93
C ASN A 90 10.00 -16.90 4.31
N LEU A 91 9.09 -16.98 5.29
CA LEU A 91 9.37 -16.71 6.69
C LEU A 91 10.49 -17.63 7.21
N GLU A 92 10.38 -18.93 6.98
CA GLU A 92 11.42 -19.91 7.35
C GLU A 92 12.77 -19.59 6.67
N LYS A 93 12.77 -19.34 5.36
CA LYS A 93 13.99 -19.01 4.60
C LYS A 93 14.64 -17.67 4.97
N SER A 94 13.84 -16.69 5.40
CA SER A 94 14.39 -15.39 5.80
C SER A 94 15.23 -15.47 7.08
N THR A 95 14.98 -16.47 7.94
CA THR A 95 15.75 -16.71 9.17
C THR A 95 17.11 -17.38 8.93
N THR A 96 17.32 -18.00 7.76
CA THR A 96 18.57 -18.73 7.46
C THR A 96 19.66 -17.85 6.84
N LEU A 97 19.32 -16.63 6.39
CA LEU A 97 20.29 -15.74 5.73
C LEU A 97 21.00 -14.76 6.68
N ARG A 98 20.54 -14.60 7.92
CA ARG A 98 21.15 -13.69 8.91
C ARG A 98 21.21 -14.35 10.29
N GLY A 99 22.42 -14.50 10.85
CA GLY A 99 22.67 -15.10 12.18
C GLY A 99 23.59 -16.32 12.15
N ASN A 100 23.75 -17.00 13.31
CA ASN A 100 24.66 -18.16 13.48
C ASN A 100 24.38 -19.36 12.56
N LYS A 101 23.20 -19.40 11.92
CA LYS A 101 22.80 -20.43 10.95
C LYS A 101 23.11 -20.06 9.50
N SER A 102 23.66 -18.86 9.23
CA SER A 102 24.10 -18.48 7.89
C SER A 102 25.35 -19.24 7.49
N ILE A 103 25.52 -19.48 6.19
CA ILE A 103 26.69 -20.16 5.60
C ILE A 103 28.01 -19.53 6.07
N TYR A 104 28.02 -18.22 6.31
CA TYR A 104 29.20 -17.47 6.72
C TYR A 104 29.57 -17.63 8.20
N TYR A 105 28.60 -17.97 9.06
CA TYR A 105 28.77 -18.11 10.52
C TYR A 105 28.69 -19.57 11.01
N ASN A 106 28.50 -20.54 10.10
CA ASN A 106 28.55 -21.96 10.43
C ASN A 106 30.00 -22.47 10.32
N PRO A 107 30.62 -22.94 11.42
CA PRO A 107 32.02 -23.40 11.42
C PRO A 107 32.27 -24.63 10.54
N GLU A 108 31.24 -25.45 10.27
CA GLU A 108 31.37 -26.61 9.36
C GLU A 108 31.37 -26.21 7.88
N LEU A 109 30.68 -25.10 7.53
CA LEU A 109 30.54 -24.65 6.13
C LEU A 109 31.51 -23.53 5.76
N ASN A 110 32.02 -22.78 6.75
CA ASN A 110 33.07 -21.77 6.58
C ASN A 110 34.22 -22.03 7.57
N PRO A 111 35.02 -23.08 7.34
CA PRO A 111 36.12 -23.44 8.24
C PRO A 111 37.22 -22.35 8.32
N LEU A 112 37.23 -21.40 7.39
CA LEU A 112 38.20 -20.30 7.32
C LEU A 112 37.73 -19.03 8.03
N GLY A 113 36.49 -18.98 8.55
CA GLY A 113 35.95 -17.83 9.30
C GLY A 113 35.90 -16.51 8.52
N LYS A 114 36.03 -16.53 7.19
CA LYS A 114 36.05 -15.31 6.38
C LYS A 114 34.62 -14.82 6.17
N VAL A 115 34.27 -13.75 6.87
CA VAL A 115 33.02 -13.01 6.67
C VAL A 115 33.30 -11.85 5.72
N PRO A 116 32.50 -11.63 4.67
CA PRO A 116 32.63 -10.43 3.83
C PRO A 116 32.50 -9.16 4.68
N SER A 117 33.49 -8.25 4.61
CA SER A 117 33.46 -6.99 5.36
C SER A 117 32.33 -6.05 4.92
N TYR A 118 31.71 -6.32 3.77
CA TYR A 118 30.62 -5.54 3.23
C TYR A 118 29.56 -6.49 2.65
N TYR A 119 28.36 -6.46 3.21
CA TYR A 119 27.20 -7.05 2.57
C TYR A 119 26.63 -5.97 1.63
N PRO A 120 26.58 -6.18 0.30
CA PRO A 120 25.81 -5.29 -0.53
C PRO A 120 24.37 -5.37 -0.04
N ASN A 121 23.85 -4.27 0.48
CA ASN A 121 22.44 -4.15 0.83
C ASN A 121 21.64 -4.27 -0.47
N ILE A 122 21.21 -5.48 -0.83
CA ILE A 122 20.33 -5.74 -1.99
C ILE A 122 18.94 -5.07 -1.78
N ALA A 123 18.70 -4.45 -0.62
CA ALA A 123 17.45 -3.77 -0.28
C ALA A 123 17.59 -2.26 0.01
N THR A 124 18.69 -1.60 -0.39
CA THR A 124 18.64 -0.13 -0.49
C THR A 124 18.04 0.21 -1.85
N ASN A 125 16.80 0.71 -1.81
CA ASN A 125 16.23 1.57 -2.83
C ASN A 125 17.05 2.88 -2.85
N ASP A 126 18.34 2.75 -3.16
CA ASP A 126 19.17 3.89 -3.46
C ASP A 126 18.64 4.36 -4.80
N LYS A 127 17.88 5.46 -4.73
CA LYS A 127 17.63 6.32 -5.86
C LYS A 127 19.00 6.60 -6.45
N PHE A 128 19.37 5.83 -7.48
CA PHE A 128 20.60 6.02 -8.22
C PHE A 128 20.66 7.51 -8.52
N LYS A 129 21.52 8.24 -7.79
CA LYS A 129 22.06 9.49 -8.26
C LYS A 129 22.85 9.05 -9.48
N ARG A 130 22.15 8.99 -10.62
CA ARG A 130 22.76 8.70 -11.91
C ARG A 130 23.72 9.84 -12.12
N ASN A 131 24.98 9.64 -11.74
CA ASN A 131 26.04 10.44 -12.31
C ASN A 131 25.84 10.35 -13.83
N PRO A 132 25.84 11.48 -14.55
CA PRO A 132 25.69 11.44 -15.99
C PRO A 132 26.71 10.43 -16.53
N PRO A 133 26.29 9.52 -17.43
CA PRO A 133 27.22 8.54 -17.99
C PRO A 133 28.42 9.28 -18.58
N SER A 134 29.62 8.76 -18.32
CA SER A 134 30.83 9.24 -18.97
C SER A 134 30.63 9.24 -20.49
N ARG A 135 31.07 10.31 -21.15
CA ARG A 135 30.93 10.48 -22.60
C ARG A 135 31.57 9.28 -23.32
N ASP A 136 30.89 8.76 -24.33
CA ASP A 136 31.37 7.61 -25.12
C ASP A 136 32.68 8.00 -25.84
N PRO A 137 33.76 7.22 -25.75
CA PRO A 137 35.03 7.51 -26.43
C PRO A 137 34.88 7.68 -27.95
N LEU A 138 33.87 7.08 -28.58
CA LEU A 138 33.58 7.25 -30.00
C LEU A 138 33.13 8.68 -30.34
N ILE A 139 32.40 9.34 -29.44
CA ILE A 139 31.94 10.73 -29.61
C ILE A 139 33.13 11.70 -29.59
N ASP A 140 34.13 11.41 -28.75
CA ASP A 140 35.36 12.21 -28.66
C ASP A 140 36.23 12.07 -29.92
N GLN A 141 36.30 10.85 -30.49
CA GLN A 141 37.00 10.62 -31.77
C GLN A 141 36.36 11.35 -32.94
N LEU A 142 35.02 11.41 -32.96
CA LEU A 142 34.25 12.02 -34.05
C LEU A 142 34.07 13.54 -33.90
N LYS A 143 34.55 14.15 -32.82
CA LYS A 143 34.41 15.60 -32.51
C LYS A 143 32.96 16.10 -32.66
N ILE A 144 31.99 15.27 -32.28
CA ILE A 144 30.57 15.64 -32.35
C ILE A 144 30.28 16.58 -31.18
N GLU A 145 30.14 17.87 -31.50
CA GLU A 145 29.70 18.88 -30.54
C GLU A 145 28.17 18.80 -30.38
N PRO A 146 27.65 18.81 -29.14
CA PRO A 146 26.22 18.90 -28.93
C PRO A 146 25.70 20.23 -29.52
N PRO A 147 24.49 20.26 -30.08
CA PRO A 147 23.88 21.50 -30.57
C PRO A 147 23.81 22.53 -29.45
N LEU A 148 24.04 23.80 -29.78
CA LEU A 148 24.04 24.92 -28.83
C LEU A 148 22.65 25.16 -28.20
N ASP A 149 21.60 24.65 -28.84
CA ASP A 149 20.23 24.84 -28.39
C ASP A 149 20.00 24.24 -26.99
N PRO A 150 19.25 24.92 -26.12
CA PRO A 150 18.90 24.38 -24.83
C PRO A 150 18.13 23.06 -25.03
N GLN A 151 18.45 22.05 -24.23
CA GLN A 151 17.73 20.78 -24.24
C GLN A 151 16.21 21.01 -24.15
N PRO A 152 15.40 20.23 -24.88
CA PRO A 152 13.95 20.38 -24.84
C PRO A 152 13.47 20.24 -23.40
N LYS A 153 12.84 21.30 -22.88
CA LYS A 153 12.24 21.30 -21.55
C LYS A 153 10.93 20.52 -21.64
N TYR A 154 10.93 19.29 -21.13
CA TYR A 154 9.69 18.57 -20.89
C TYR A 154 8.97 19.26 -19.71
N TYR A 155 7.89 19.98 -19.99
CA TYR A 155 7.02 20.49 -18.93
C TYR A 155 6.45 19.31 -18.15
N SER A 156 6.63 19.27 -16.83
CA SER A 156 6.12 18.15 -16.00
C SER A 156 4.59 18.05 -15.99
N LYS A 157 3.90 19.08 -16.48
CA LYS A 157 2.45 19.18 -16.52
C LYS A 157 2.05 19.44 -17.98
N VAL A 158 1.24 18.54 -18.52
CA VAL A 158 0.52 18.74 -19.78
C VAL A 158 -0.69 19.60 -19.45
N TYR A 159 -0.67 20.88 -19.83
CA TYR A 159 -1.77 21.81 -19.53
C TYR A 159 -2.92 21.74 -20.54
N ASN A 160 -2.81 20.90 -21.59
CA ASN A 160 -3.81 20.76 -22.66
C ASN A 160 -4.62 19.46 -22.54
N VAL A 161 -4.99 19.07 -21.32
CA VAL A 161 -6.07 18.10 -21.11
C VAL A 161 -7.32 18.90 -20.74
N ASP A 162 -8.22 19.07 -21.71
CA ASP A 162 -9.59 19.55 -21.49
C ASP A 162 -10.38 18.50 -20.68
N THR A 163 -10.00 18.29 -19.42
CA THR A 163 -10.88 17.63 -18.46
C THR A 163 -11.78 18.72 -17.89
N GLY A 164 -12.97 18.88 -18.50
CA GLY A 164 -13.99 19.86 -18.17
C GLY A 164 -14.56 19.74 -16.75
N VAL A 165 -13.73 19.99 -15.74
CA VAL A 165 -14.14 20.08 -14.34
C VAL A 165 -13.64 21.41 -13.81
N LYS A 166 -14.54 22.40 -13.83
CA LYS A 166 -14.35 23.71 -13.19
C LYS A 166 -14.23 23.50 -11.67
N SER A 167 -13.02 23.49 -11.14
CA SER A 167 -12.80 23.74 -9.71
C SER A 167 -12.53 25.24 -9.52
N LEU A 168 -13.58 25.94 -9.09
CA LEU A 168 -13.50 27.30 -8.55
C LEU A 168 -12.78 27.24 -7.19
N ALA A 169 -11.52 27.66 -7.14
CA ALA A 169 -10.87 28.18 -5.93
C ALA A 169 -9.47 28.69 -6.28
N GLY A 170 -9.18 29.95 -5.97
CA GLY A 170 -7.81 30.46 -5.84
C GLY A 170 -7.46 31.60 -6.78
N GLU A 171 -7.75 32.80 -6.31
CA GLU A 171 -7.37 34.12 -6.83
C GLU A 171 -5.86 34.26 -7.12
N GLU A 172 -5.50 35.09 -8.10
CA GLU A 172 -4.57 36.20 -7.88
C GLU A 172 -4.62 37.23 -9.02
N GLU A 173 -4.43 38.49 -8.63
CA GLU A 173 -4.70 39.73 -9.34
C GLU A 173 -3.85 39.92 -10.62
N ILE A 174 -4.47 40.42 -11.69
CA ILE A 174 -3.76 41.28 -12.67
C ILE A 174 -4.58 42.54 -12.91
N LYS A 175 -4.16 43.63 -12.26
CA LYS A 175 -4.50 45.00 -12.63
C LYS A 175 -3.74 45.35 -13.93
N VAL A 176 -4.44 45.58 -15.04
CA VAL A 176 -3.93 46.39 -16.15
C VAL A 176 -5.03 47.33 -16.69
N THR A 177 -4.96 48.55 -16.17
CA THR A 177 -5.12 49.85 -16.83
C THR A 177 -5.87 49.99 -18.18
N LYS A 178 -6.88 50.88 -18.15
CA LYS A 178 -7.44 51.74 -19.20
C LYS A 178 -6.67 51.79 -20.54
N ARG A 179 -7.41 51.57 -21.65
CA ARG A 179 -7.34 52.44 -22.84
C ARG A 179 -8.73 52.71 -23.39
N ARG A 180 -9.12 53.99 -23.35
CA ARG A 180 -10.15 54.58 -24.22
C ARG A 180 -9.76 54.33 -25.68
N LYS A 181 -10.71 53.87 -26.49
CA LYS A 181 -10.91 54.38 -27.85
C LYS A 181 -12.40 54.46 -28.11
N LEU A 182 -12.89 55.70 -28.08
CA LEU A 182 -13.94 56.16 -28.98
C LEU A 182 -13.59 55.73 -30.40
N ILE A 183 -14.56 55.26 -31.18
CA ILE A 183 -14.76 55.59 -32.59
C ILE A 183 -16.17 55.09 -32.98
N ASN A 184 -16.98 56.08 -33.39
CA ASN A 184 -18.21 56.10 -34.19
C ASN A 184 -19.45 55.33 -33.72
#